data_AF-A0AAE9GWL9-F1
#
_entry.id   AF-A0AAE9GWL9-F1
#
_cell.length_a   1.000
_cell.length_b   1.000
_cell.length_c   1.000
_cell.angle_alpha   90.00
_cell.angle_beta   90.00
_cell.angle_gamma   90.00
#
_symmetry.space_group_name_H-M   'P 1'
#
loop_
_entity.id
_entity.type
_entity.pdbx_description
1 polymer ?
#
loop_
_entity_poly.entity_id
_entity_poly.type
_entity_poly.pdbx_seq_one_letter_code
_entity_poly.pdbx_strand_id
1 'polypeptide(L)'
;MMQVLNLQPLINATTRLQEGWLRYLQDISDTQIRDGLIQRFEFTYEISHKMLKRYLEQVSANPAEFDQMSFQDLIRTANEQGLLQGDWTDWKQYRDMRSRTSHTYDEAVALAVVQGIEKFLAEAVFL
;
A
#
# COMPACT_ATOMS: atom_id res chain seq x y z
N MET A 1 28.22 8.84 -2.23
CA MET A 1 27.82 7.77 -1.29
C MET A 1 26.44 7.31 -1.69
N MET A 2 26.22 6.01 -1.97
CA MET A 2 24.86 5.46 -2.05
C MET A 2 24.19 5.71 -0.70
N GLN A 3 23.08 6.45 -0.71
CA GLN A 3 22.29 6.67 0.50
C GLN A 3 21.62 5.33 0.86
N VAL A 4 21.74 4.90 2.12
CA VAL A 4 21.08 3.68 2.58
C VAL A 4 19.56 3.91 2.54
N LEU A 5 18.81 2.96 1.96
CA LEU A 5 17.36 3.03 1.92
C LEU A 5 16.80 2.91 3.35
N ASN A 6 16.11 3.94 3.82
CA ASN A 6 15.46 3.90 5.13
C ASN A 6 14.08 3.25 5.01
N LEU A 7 13.95 2.02 5.55
CA LEU A 7 12.71 1.24 5.56
C LEU A 7 11.77 1.57 6.74
N GLN A 8 12.23 2.33 7.74
CA GLN A 8 11.45 2.63 8.94
C GLN A 8 10.06 3.23 8.66
N PRO A 9 9.87 4.11 7.66
CA PRO A 9 8.53 4.61 7.34
C PRO A 9 7.55 3.52 6.92
N LEU A 10 7.99 2.54 6.12
CA LEU A 10 7.14 1.42 5.70
C LEU A 10 6.84 0.49 6.87
N ILE A 11 7.86 0.14 7.67
CA ILE A 11 7.70 -0.67 8.89
C ILE A 11 6.67 -0.04 9.85
N ASN A 12 6.77 1.27 10.07
CA ASN A 12 5.82 1.98 10.92
C ASN A 12 4.41 1.98 10.33
N ALA A 13 4.29 2.14 9.00
CA ALA A 13 3.00 2.16 8.34
C ALA A 13 2.28 0.81 8.40
N THR A 14 2.99 -0.29 8.09
CA THR A 14 2.45 -1.65 8.14
C THR A 14 2.08 -2.06 9.57
N THR A 15 2.91 -1.72 10.56
CA THR A 15 2.60 -1.95 11.98
C THR A 15 1.30 -1.25 12.37
N ARG A 16 1.14 0.03 12.00
CA ARG A 16 -0.10 0.77 12.28
C ARG A 16 -1.28 0.16 11.55
N LEU A 17 -1.15 -0.21 10.28
CA LEU A 17 -2.24 -0.85 9.54
C LEU A 17 -2.67 -2.15 10.22
N GLN A 18 -1.72 -2.97 10.64
CA GLN A 18 -1.98 -4.22 11.38
C GLN A 18 -2.72 -3.98 12.69
N GLU A 19 -2.28 -3.03 13.51
CA GLU A 19 -2.98 -2.65 14.74
C GLU A 19 -4.43 -2.20 14.47
N GLY A 20 -4.63 -1.41 13.41
CA GLY A 20 -5.95 -0.93 13.00
C GLY A 20 -6.85 -2.09 12.57
N TRP A 21 -6.30 -3.02 11.79
CA TRP A 21 -6.99 -4.23 11.34
C TRP A 21 -7.43 -5.08 12.53
N LEU A 22 -6.52 -5.36 13.46
CA LEU A 22 -6.82 -6.14 14.67
C LEU A 22 -7.88 -5.46 15.56
N ARG A 23 -7.87 -4.13 15.65
CA ARG A 23 -8.91 -3.38 16.38
C ARG A 23 -10.27 -3.42 15.69
N TYR A 24 -10.30 -3.26 14.37
CA TYR A 24 -11.53 -3.37 13.60
C TYR A 24 -12.19 -4.75 13.76
N LEU A 25 -11.40 -5.83 13.77
CA LEU A 25 -11.92 -7.19 13.96
C LEU A 25 -12.55 -7.44 15.34
N GLN A 26 -12.25 -6.62 16.35
CA GLN A 26 -12.86 -6.75 17.68
C GLN A 26 -14.30 -6.23 17.72
N ASP A 27 -14.60 -5.19 16.93
CA ASP A 27 -15.94 -4.64 16.75
C ASP A 27 -16.05 -3.99 15.37
N ILE A 28 -16.60 -4.74 14.42
CA ILE A 28 -16.76 -4.28 13.03
C ILE A 28 -17.87 -3.22 12.88
N SER A 29 -18.67 -2.99 13.92
CA SER A 29 -19.75 -2.00 13.93
C SER A 29 -19.26 -0.61 14.36
N ASP A 30 -18.07 -0.51 14.94
CA ASP A 30 -17.45 0.76 15.30
C ASP A 30 -16.96 1.49 14.05
N THR A 31 -17.77 2.44 13.59
CA THR A 31 -17.49 3.23 12.38
C THR A 31 -16.27 4.14 12.54
N GLN A 32 -15.95 4.60 13.76
CA GLN A 32 -14.77 5.44 13.99
C GLN A 32 -13.47 4.61 13.86
N ILE A 33 -13.48 3.37 14.32
CA ILE A 33 -12.37 2.43 14.10
C ILE A 33 -12.24 2.08 12.63
N ARG A 34 -13.36 1.85 11.92
CA ARG A 34 -13.38 1.61 10.47
C ARG A 34 -12.75 2.77 9.70
N ASP A 35 -13.16 4.00 9.99
CA ASP A 35 -12.66 5.19 9.30
C ASP A 35 -11.16 5.39 9.58
N GLY A 36 -10.74 5.16 10.83
CA GLY A 36 -9.33 5.14 11.21
C GLY A 36 -8.52 4.07 10.47
N LEU A 37 -9.08 2.87 10.28
CA LEU A 37 -8.47 1.78 9.52
C LEU A 37 -8.28 2.16 8.04
N ILE A 38 -9.30 2.75 7.41
CA ILE A 38 -9.23 3.25 6.03
C ILE A 38 -8.12 4.30 5.89
N GLN A 39 -8.02 5.24 6.84
CA GLN A 39 -6.95 6.24 6.82
C GLN A 39 -5.55 5.59 6.94
N ARG A 40 -5.43 4.51 7.73
CA ARG A 40 -4.18 3.74 7.84
C ARG A 40 -3.85 2.99 6.56
N PHE A 41 -4.85 2.48 5.85
CA PHE A 41 -4.67 1.91 4.52
C PHE A 41 -4.13 2.96 3.54
N GLU A 42 -4.73 4.15 3.48
CA GLU A 42 -4.32 5.21 2.55
C GLU A 42 -2.84 5.55 2.67
N PHE A 43 -2.37 5.91 3.87
CA PHE A 43 -0.97 6.30 4.01
C PHE A 43 -0.02 5.11 3.80
N THR A 44 -0.45 3.89 4.11
CA THR A 44 0.38 2.69 3.91
C THR A 44 0.55 2.42 2.42
N TYR A 45 -0.53 2.49 1.63
CA TYR A 45 -0.46 2.41 0.17
C TYR A 45 0.46 3.48 -0.43
N GLU A 46 0.36 4.72 0.03
CA GLU A 46 1.22 5.82 -0.43
C GLU A 46 2.69 5.59 -0.11
N ILE A 47 2.99 5.04 1.08
CA ILE A 47 4.36 4.74 1.50
C ILE A 47 4.91 3.52 0.75
N SER A 48 4.11 2.46 0.56
CA SER A 48 4.52 1.23 -0.14
C SER A 48 5.01 1.52 -1.55
N HIS A 49 4.23 2.21 -2.39
CA HIS A 49 4.68 2.45 -3.77
C HIS A 49 5.85 3.44 -3.85
N LYS A 50 5.92 4.43 -2.94
CA LYS A 50 7.07 5.34 -2.85
C LYS A 50 8.34 4.59 -2.45
N MET A 51 8.23 3.65 -1.50
CA MET A 51 9.36 2.85 -1.09
C MET A 51 9.82 1.90 -2.19
N LEU A 52 8.87 1.26 -2.89
CA LEU A 52 9.17 0.43 -4.03
C LEU A 52 9.91 1.21 -5.13
N LYS A 53 9.40 2.39 -5.50
CA LYS A 53 10.07 3.26 -6.49
C LYS A 53 11.49 3.63 -6.05
N ARG A 54 11.68 4.08 -4.80
CA ARG A 54 12.99 4.45 -4.28
C ARG A 54 13.98 3.28 -4.25
N TYR A 55 13.51 2.08 -3.94
CA TYR A 55 14.34 0.88 -4.00
C TYR A 55 14.80 0.61 -5.44
N LEU A 56 13.86 0.60 -6.39
CA LEU A 56 14.15 0.34 -7.80
C LEU A 56 15.10 1.38 -8.41
N GLU A 57 14.90 2.66 -8.09
CA GLU A 57 15.84 3.74 -8.44
C GLU A 57 17.24 3.50 -7.88
N GLN A 58 17.35 3.05 -6.63
CA GLN A 58 18.63 2.85 -5.97
C GLN A 58 19.43 1.68 -6.54
N VAL A 59 18.75 0.62 -7.02
CA VAL A 59 19.40 -0.58 -7.55
C VAL A 59 19.58 -0.57 -9.06
N SER A 60 18.92 0.35 -9.78
CA SER A 60 19.06 0.48 -11.23
C SER A 60 20.34 1.20 -11.65
N ALA A 61 20.89 0.78 -12.79
CA ALA A 61 22.00 1.47 -13.46
C ALA A 61 21.58 2.83 -14.05
N ASN A 62 20.28 3.03 -14.30
CA ASN A 62 19.73 4.29 -14.84
C ASN A 62 18.50 4.75 -14.03
N PRO A 63 18.71 5.33 -12.83
CA PRO A 63 17.61 5.71 -11.92
C PRO A 63 16.56 6.65 -12.54
N ALA A 64 16.98 7.50 -13.50
CA ALA A 64 16.10 8.48 -14.15
C ALA A 64 14.97 7.83 -14.98
N GLU A 65 15.08 6.53 -15.31
CA GLU A 65 14.02 5.82 -16.03
C GLU A 65 12.73 5.66 -15.19
N PHE A 66 12.85 5.60 -13.86
CA PHE A 66 11.72 5.45 -12.94
C PHE A 66 10.94 6.76 -12.73
N ASP A 67 11.47 7.90 -13.16
CA ASP A 67 10.77 9.19 -13.09
C ASP A 67 9.64 9.32 -14.10
N GLN A 68 9.78 8.69 -15.26
CA GLN A 68 8.79 8.69 -16.34
C GLN A 68 8.00 7.38 -16.41
N MET A 69 8.37 6.39 -15.58
CA MET A 69 7.75 5.07 -15.59
C MET A 69 6.29 5.13 -15.13
N SER A 70 5.42 4.45 -15.86
CA SER A 70 4.03 4.30 -15.44
C SER A 70 3.94 3.46 -14.17
N PHE A 71 2.91 3.68 -13.34
CA PHE A 71 2.71 2.84 -12.15
C PHE A 71 2.56 1.35 -12.50
N GLN A 72 1.95 1.02 -13.64
CA GLN A 72 1.81 -0.36 -14.08
C GLN A 72 3.17 -1.01 -14.39
N ASP A 73 4.05 -0.28 -15.08
CA ASP A 73 5.38 -0.80 -15.42
C ASP A 73 6.30 -0.86 -14.19
N LEU A 74 6.12 0.05 -13.22
CA LEU A 74 6.77 -0.02 -11.92
C LEU A 74 6.44 -1.33 -11.20
N ILE A 75 5.15 -1.70 -11.14
CA ILE A 75 4.71 -2.94 -10.51
C ILE A 75 5.25 -4.17 -11.25
N ARG A 76 5.21 -4.18 -12.58
CA ARG A 76 5.79 -5.29 -13.37
C ARG A 76 7.29 -5.46 -13.13
N THR A 77 8.03 -4.37 -13.12
CA THR A 77 9.48 -4.39 -12.83
C THR A 77 9.75 -4.93 -11.43
N ALA A 78 8.93 -4.55 -10.45
CA ALA A 78 9.03 -5.05 -9.10
C ALA A 78 8.71 -6.55 -8.98
N ASN A 79 7.69 -7.04 -9.70
CA ASN A 79 7.37 -8.45 -9.78
C ASN A 79 8.52 -9.28 -10.39
N GLU A 80 9.16 -8.78 -11.45
CA GLU A 80 10.32 -9.43 -12.07
C GLU A 80 11.51 -9.56 -11.11
N GLN A 81 11.61 -8.66 -10.12
CA GLN A 81 12.61 -8.70 -9.06
C GLN A 81 12.15 -9.43 -7.79
N GLY A 82 10.94 -10.00 -7.77
CA GLY A 82 10.39 -10.72 -6.62
C GLY A 82 10.10 -9.85 -5.40
N LEU A 83 9.89 -8.54 -5.59
CA LEU A 83 9.65 -7.58 -4.50
C LEU A 83 8.19 -7.51 -4.05
N LEU A 84 7.29 -8.12 -4.81
CA LEU A 84 5.85 -8.06 -4.62
C LEU A 84 5.26 -9.46 -4.55
N GLN A 85 4.24 -9.62 -3.71
CA GLN A 85 3.54 -10.89 -3.54
C GLN A 85 2.45 -11.06 -4.62
N GLY A 86 1.70 -10.00 -4.88
CA GLY A 86 0.66 -9.91 -5.91
C GLY A 86 1.18 -9.26 -7.19
N ASP A 87 0.42 -9.42 -8.28
CA ASP A 87 0.76 -8.89 -9.59
C ASP A 87 0.09 -7.53 -9.87
N TRP A 88 0.17 -7.07 -11.12
CA TRP A 88 -0.51 -5.85 -11.56
C TRP A 88 -2.02 -5.88 -11.31
N THR A 89 -2.69 -7.02 -11.42
CA THR A 89 -4.14 -7.12 -11.18
C THR A 89 -4.47 -6.74 -9.74
N ASP A 90 -3.66 -7.20 -8.79
CA ASP A 90 -3.83 -6.90 -7.38
C ASP A 90 -3.50 -5.44 -7.06
N TRP A 91 -2.37 -4.95 -7.57
CA TRP A 91 -1.96 -3.55 -7.36
C TRP A 91 -2.89 -2.54 -8.03
N LYS A 92 -3.53 -2.92 -9.14
CA LYS A 92 -4.61 -2.13 -9.74
C LYS A 92 -5.81 -2.06 -8.80
N GLN A 93 -6.20 -3.16 -8.16
CA GLN A 93 -7.30 -3.15 -7.18
C GLN A 93 -6.96 -2.27 -5.97
N TYR A 94 -5.73 -2.34 -5.43
CA TYR A 94 -5.32 -1.47 -4.33
C TYR A 94 -5.33 0.01 -4.72
N ARG A 95 -4.91 0.33 -5.94
CA ARG A 95 -5.00 1.69 -6.48
C ARG A 95 -6.44 2.16 -6.61
N ASP A 96 -7.33 1.31 -7.12
CA ASP A 96 -8.75 1.62 -7.26
C ASP A 96 -9.41 1.78 -5.88
N MET A 97 -9.07 0.93 -4.90
CA MET A 97 -9.48 1.09 -3.50
C MET A 97 -9.04 2.45 -2.94
N ARG A 98 -7.76 2.82 -3.11
CA ARG A 98 -7.24 4.13 -2.66
C ARG A 98 -7.95 5.30 -3.33
N SER A 99 -8.35 5.17 -4.59
CA SER A 99 -9.09 6.24 -5.28
C SER A 99 -10.49 6.47 -4.69
N ARG A 100 -11.08 5.43 -4.08
CA ARG A 100 -12.43 5.47 -3.50
C ARG A 100 -12.45 5.97 -2.07
N THR A 101 -11.31 6.10 -1.40
CA THR A 101 -11.27 6.47 0.02
C THR A 101 -11.78 7.88 0.29
N SER A 102 -11.72 8.78 -0.69
CA SER A 102 -12.35 10.11 -0.61
C SER A 102 -13.89 10.06 -0.54
N HIS A 103 -14.49 8.89 -0.81
CA HIS A 103 -15.93 8.68 -0.82
C HIS A 103 -16.41 7.78 0.33
N THR A 104 -15.60 7.53 1.35
CA THR A 104 -15.94 6.62 2.46
C THR A 104 -16.90 7.21 3.49
N TYR A 105 -17.38 8.44 3.26
CA TYR A 105 -18.60 8.93 3.91
C TYR A 105 -19.83 8.11 3.49
N ASP A 106 -19.79 7.44 2.33
CA ASP A 106 -20.74 6.41 1.95
C ASP A 106 -20.32 5.08 2.59
N GLU A 107 -21.22 4.49 3.37
CA GLU A 107 -20.95 3.26 4.12
C GLU A 107 -20.66 2.06 3.22
N ALA A 108 -21.37 1.91 2.10
CA ALA A 108 -21.12 0.81 1.18
C ALA A 108 -19.73 0.94 0.53
N VAL A 109 -19.28 2.16 0.25
CA VAL A 109 -17.90 2.42 -0.21
C VAL A 109 -16.89 2.09 0.88
N ALA A 110 -17.11 2.53 2.12
CA ALA A 110 -16.24 2.24 3.26
C ALA A 110 -16.05 0.73 3.47
N LEU A 111 -17.15 -0.03 3.50
CA LEU A 111 -17.12 -1.48 3.64
C LEU A 111 -16.39 -2.16 2.48
N ALA A 112 -16.60 -1.71 1.24
CA ALA A 112 -15.90 -2.25 0.07
C ALA A 112 -14.38 -2.00 0.12
N VAL A 113 -13.92 -0.86 0.65
CA VAL A 113 -12.48 -0.61 0.87
C VAL A 113 -11.95 -1.56 1.93
N VAL A 114 -12.64 -1.68 3.08
CA VAL A 114 -12.20 -2.51 4.20
C VAL A 114 -12.03 -3.98 3.83
N GLN A 115 -12.91 -4.52 2.96
CA GLN A 115 -12.82 -5.89 2.46
C GLN A 115 -11.48 -6.22 1.78
N GLY A 116 -10.81 -5.24 1.17
CA GLY A 116 -9.51 -5.44 0.53
C GLY A 116 -8.30 -5.23 1.45
N ILE A 117 -8.49 -4.69 2.67
CA ILE A 117 -7.38 -4.26 3.53
C ILE A 117 -6.55 -5.45 4.02
N GLU A 118 -7.15 -6.59 4.34
CA GLU A 118 -6.40 -7.77 4.80
C GLU A 118 -5.40 -8.24 3.74
N LYS A 119 -5.84 -8.35 2.49
CA LYS A 119 -5.00 -8.74 1.36
C LYS A 119 -3.88 -7.73 1.11
N PHE A 120 -4.22 -6.44 1.12
CA PHE A 120 -3.22 -5.37 0.99
C PHE A 120 -2.22 -5.35 2.16
N LEU A 121 -2.65 -5.63 3.39
CA LEU A 121 -1.77 -5.69 4.55
C LEU A 121 -0.72 -6.79 4.38
N ALA A 122 -1.11 -7.98 3.89
CA ALA A 122 -0.17 -9.05 3.59
C ALA A 122 0.85 -8.63 2.51
N GLU A 123 0.37 -8.00 1.43
CA GLU A 123 1.23 -7.43 0.37
C GLU A 123 2.24 -6.42 0.93
N ALA A 124 1.77 -5.47 1.73
CA ALA A 124 2.60 -4.39 2.25
C ALA A 124 3.61 -4.86 3.30
N VAL A 125 3.33 -5.98 3.99
CA VAL A 125 4.27 -6.63 4.92
C VAL A 125 5.31 -7.46 4.16
N PHE A 126 4.97 -8.01 2.99
CA PHE A 126 5.89 -8.73 2.13
C PHE A 126 6.92 -7.81 1.46
N LEU A 127 6.46 -6.66 0.96
CA LEU A 127 7.28 -5.61 0.34
C LEU A 127 8.34 -5.03 1.28
#